data_AF-A0A061S3H3-F1
#
_entry.id   AF-A0A061S3H3-F1
#
_cell.length_a   1.000
_cell.length_b   1.000
_cell.length_c   1.000
_cell.angle_alpha   90.00
_cell.angle_beta   90.00
_cell.angle_gamma   90.00
#
_symmetry.space_group_name_H-M   'P 1'
#
loop_
_entity.id
_entity.type
_entity.pdbx_description
1 polymer ?
#
loop_
_entity_poly.entity_id
_entity_poly.type
_entity_poly.pdbx_seq_one_letter_code
_entity_poly.pdbx_strand_id
1 'polypeptide(L)'
;EHAQSVCSVMMSCGMYNGAGNWMMDVGLPAKSGVSGCILAVVPGICGIALFSPKLNEHGNSVRGIEACRLLSTQLSLHVLKKKENSSIMGSRFSSGSQVARSTLKSAMGMTEASNHSEEYSGAASKSKKKAWEV
;
A
#
# COMPACT_ATOMS: atom_id res chain seq x y z
N GLU A 1 9.43 2.60 -13.65
CA GLU A 1 9.80 1.19 -13.77
C GLU A 1 10.66 0.71 -12.59
N HIS A 2 11.92 1.15 -12.48
CA HIS A 2 12.85 0.70 -11.43
C HIS A 2 12.33 0.76 -9.98
N ALA A 3 11.60 1.81 -9.60
CA ALA A 3 11.08 1.97 -8.24
C ALA A 3 10.12 0.84 -7.81
N GLN A 4 9.29 0.34 -8.74
CA GLN A 4 8.38 -0.78 -8.44
C GLN A 4 9.15 -2.08 -8.26
N SER A 5 10.16 -2.34 -9.10
CA SER A 5 11.03 -3.50 -8.96
C SER A 5 11.79 -3.49 -7.63
N VAL A 6 12.33 -2.34 -7.23
CA VAL A 6 13.00 -2.18 -5.92
C VAL A 6 12.04 -2.42 -4.77
N CYS A 7 10.84 -1.85 -4.80
CA CYS A 7 9.83 -2.09 -3.76
C CYS A 7 9.42 -3.56 -3.68
N SER A 8 9.31 -4.25 -4.82
CA SER A 8 9.00 -5.68 -4.88
C SER A 8 10.09 -6.52 -4.17
N VAL A 9 11.36 -6.22 -4.45
CA VAL A 9 12.50 -6.89 -3.79
C VAL A 9 12.56 -6.56 -2.30
N MET A 10 12.40 -5.29 -1.92
CA MET A 10 12.32 -4.90 -0.50
C MET A 10 11.22 -5.65 0.23
N MET A 11 10.09 -5.89 -0.43
CA MET A 11 8.96 -6.60 0.16
C MET A 11 9.26 -8.09 0.42
N SER A 12 9.98 -8.76 -0.49
CA SER A 12 10.23 -10.20 -0.41
C SER A 12 11.46 -10.59 0.40
N CYS A 13 12.51 -9.75 0.43
CA CYS A 13 13.78 -10.10 1.09
C CYS A 13 14.36 -9.02 1.99
N GLY A 14 13.70 -7.86 2.12
CA GLY A 14 14.32 -6.72 2.79
C GLY A 14 14.44 -6.84 4.31
N MET A 15 13.69 -7.75 4.93
CA MET A 15 13.69 -8.03 6.38
C MET A 15 14.38 -9.35 6.75
N TYR A 16 15.35 -9.78 5.92
CA TYR A 16 16.08 -11.05 6.09
C TYR A 16 15.11 -12.24 6.21
N ASN A 17 15.38 -13.17 7.12
CA ASN A 17 14.55 -14.34 7.38
C ASN A 17 13.13 -14.00 7.88
N GLY A 18 12.88 -12.73 8.26
CA GLY A 18 11.59 -12.25 8.75
C GLY A 18 10.67 -11.67 7.67
N ALA A 19 11.04 -11.69 6.38
CA ALA A 19 10.27 -11.03 5.33
C ALA A 19 8.84 -11.59 5.15
N GLY A 20 8.64 -12.89 5.34
CA GLY A 20 7.30 -13.50 5.31
C GLY A 20 6.39 -12.97 6.42
N ASN A 21 6.87 -12.99 7.66
CA ASN A 21 6.11 -12.44 8.80
C ASN A 21 5.90 -10.93 8.67
N TRP A 22 6.88 -10.22 8.12
CA TRP A 22 6.78 -8.78 7.86
C TRP A 22 5.66 -8.44 6.87
N MET A 23 5.53 -9.22 5.78
CA MET A 23 4.43 -9.06 4.83
C MET A 23 3.07 -9.22 5.50
N MET A 24 2.93 -10.16 6.44
CA MET A 24 1.66 -10.43 7.12
C MET A 24 1.32 -9.38 8.19
N ASP A 25 2.32 -8.95 8.97
CA ASP A 25 2.12 -8.03 10.09
C ASP A 25 2.07 -6.56 9.66
N VAL A 26 3.00 -6.16 8.78
CA VAL A 26 3.24 -4.75 8.42
C VAL A 26 2.78 -4.47 7.00
N GLY A 27 3.13 -5.35 6.05
CA GLY A 27 2.67 -5.23 4.67
C GLY A 27 3.21 -4.03 3.89
N LEU A 28 4.38 -3.52 4.25
CA LEU A 28 5.06 -2.40 3.58
C LEU A 28 6.43 -2.81 3.04
N PRO A 29 6.84 -2.38 1.83
CA PRO A 29 8.21 -2.57 1.35
C PRO A 29 9.21 -2.00 2.36
N ALA A 30 10.13 -2.82 2.88
CA ALA A 30 11.07 -2.35 3.90
C ALA A 30 12.44 -3.01 3.80
N LYS A 31 13.47 -2.34 4.33
CA LYS A 31 14.83 -2.86 4.47
C LYS A 31 15.33 -2.62 5.89
N SER A 32 15.84 -3.68 6.51
CA SER A 32 16.53 -3.60 7.80
C SER A 32 18.06 -3.55 7.65
N GLY A 33 18.75 -2.93 8.60
CA GLY A 33 20.21 -2.91 8.69
C GLY A 33 20.70 -3.19 10.11
N VAL A 34 21.87 -3.83 10.22
CA VAL A 34 22.51 -4.22 11.49
C VAL A 34 22.88 -3.04 12.39
N SER A 35 22.90 -1.81 11.86
CA SER A 35 22.99 -0.60 12.67
C SER A 35 21.74 -0.33 13.53
N GLY A 36 20.68 -1.12 13.34
CA GLY A 36 19.38 -0.88 13.96
C GLY A 36 18.48 0.07 13.15
N CYS A 37 18.83 0.33 11.89
CA CYS A 37 18.00 1.11 10.98
C CYS A 37 16.94 0.22 10.31
N ILE A 38 15.72 0.75 10.14
CA ILE A 38 14.68 0.19 9.28
C ILE A 38 14.17 1.29 8.37
N LEU A 39 14.19 1.05 7.06
CA LEU A 39 13.61 1.91 6.03
C LEU A 39 12.37 1.22 5.49
N ALA A 40 11.22 1.89 5.52
CA ALA A 40 9.98 1.40 4.91
C ALA A 40 9.42 2.43 3.94
N VAL A 41 8.73 1.96 2.90
CA VAL A 41 8.13 2.82 1.88
C VAL A 41 6.63 2.58 1.85
N VAL A 42 5.86 3.66 1.85
CA VAL A 42 4.42 3.64 1.59
C VAL A 42 4.22 4.18 0.16
N PRO A 43 3.97 3.29 -0.83
CA PRO A 43 3.90 3.70 -2.23
C PRO A 43 2.90 4.83 -2.46
N GLY A 44 3.37 5.93 -3.05
CA GLY A 44 2.55 7.10 -3.37
C GLY A 44 2.20 8.02 -2.21
N ILE A 45 2.69 7.76 -0.99
CA ILE A 45 2.41 8.58 0.21
C ILE A 45 3.71 9.13 0.83
N CYS A 46 4.56 8.27 1.39
CA CYS A 46 5.75 8.69 2.11
C CYS A 46 6.79 7.56 2.25
N GLY A 47 8.00 7.93 2.69
CA GLY A 47 9.00 7.01 3.21
C GLY A 47 9.11 7.14 4.73
N ILE A 48 9.43 6.05 5.40
CA ILE A 48 9.59 5.94 6.86
C ILE A 48 11.02 5.49 7.13
N ALA A 49 11.72 6.18 8.01
CA ALA A 49 13.04 5.80 8.48
C ALA A 49 13.03 5.73 10.01
N LEU A 50 13.42 4.59 10.56
CA LEU A 50 13.49 4.33 11.99
C LEU A 50 14.91 3.92 12.35
N PHE A 51 15.34 4.34 13.53
CA PHE A 51 16.63 3.95 14.09
C PHE A 51 16.47 3.55 15.55
N SER A 52 16.90 2.34 15.87
CA SER A 52 17.03 1.89 17.25
C SER A 52 18.13 0.81 17.33
N PRO A 53 19.25 1.07 18.01
CA PRO A 53 20.42 0.19 18.04
C PRO A 53 20.17 -1.24 18.54
N LYS A 54 19.16 -1.45 19.41
CA LYS A 54 18.88 -2.77 19.97
C LYS A 54 18.28 -3.71 18.93
N LEU A 55 19.01 -4.76 18.58
CA LEU A 55 18.61 -5.80 17.64
C LEU A 55 18.03 -7.02 18.35
N ASN A 56 17.23 -7.80 17.62
CA ASN A 56 16.87 -9.17 17.99
C ASN A 56 17.94 -10.17 17.47
N GLU A 57 17.72 -11.46 17.76
CA GLU A 57 18.58 -12.56 17.29
C GLU A 57 18.72 -12.64 15.77
N HIS A 58 17.78 -12.04 15.03
CA HIS A 58 17.75 -12.04 13.57
C HIS A 58 18.41 -10.78 12.97
N GLY A 59 19.05 -9.93 13.79
CA GLY A 59 19.73 -8.71 13.34
C GLY A 59 18.80 -7.56 12.96
N ASN A 60 17.52 -7.63 13.34
CA ASN A 60 16.53 -6.58 13.09
C ASN A 60 16.28 -5.75 14.34
N SER A 61 16.04 -4.45 14.18
CA SER A 61 15.70 -3.57 15.30
C SER A 61 14.38 -3.96 15.95
N VAL A 62 14.39 -4.31 17.24
CA VAL A 62 13.18 -4.74 17.97
C VAL A 62 12.13 -3.64 17.99
N ARG A 63 12.54 -2.44 18.39
CA ARG A 63 11.63 -1.27 18.47
C ARG A 63 11.24 -0.76 17.09
N GLY A 64 12.13 -0.87 16.11
CA GLY A 64 11.83 -0.45 14.75
C GLY A 64 10.73 -1.32 14.12
N ILE A 65 10.78 -2.64 14.34
CA ILE A 65 9.71 -3.54 13.88
C ILE A 65 8.38 -3.17 14.54
N GLU A 66 8.37 -3.00 15.86
CA GLU A 66 7.16 -2.69 16.59
C GLU A 66 6.55 -1.34 16.18
N ALA A 67 7.38 -0.31 16.01
CA ALA A 67 6.92 0.98 15.53
C ALA A 67 6.30 0.89 14.12
N CYS A 68 6.91 0.15 13.19
CA CYS A 68 6.33 -0.07 11.86
C CYS A 68 5.01 -0.84 11.92
N ARG A 69 4.89 -1.84 12.79
CA ARG A 69 3.64 -2.59 13.02
C ARG A 69 2.53 -1.65 13.49
N LEU A 70 2.81 -0.87 14.54
CA LEU A 70 1.87 0.12 15.07
C LEU A 70 1.45 1.14 14.01
N LEU A 71 2.39 1.69 13.25
CA LEU A 71 2.10 2.62 12.15
C LEU A 71 1.21 1.98 11.08
N SER A 72 1.53 0.76 10.65
CA SER A 72 0.73 0.06 9.63
C SER A 72 -0.70 -0.21 10.12
N THR A 73 -0.87 -0.63 11.37
CA THR A 73 -2.19 -0.90 11.96
C THR A 73 -3.00 0.40 12.15
N GLN A 74 -2.40 1.43 12.76
CA GLN A 74 -3.11 2.68 13.08
C GLN A 74 -3.49 3.49 11.83
N LEU A 75 -2.63 3.48 10.81
CA LEU A 75 -2.83 4.27 9.59
C LEU A 75 -3.35 3.42 8.43
N SER A 76 -3.62 2.13 8.65
CA SER A 76 -4.08 1.17 7.63
C SER A 76 -3.24 1.23 6.34
N LEU A 77 -1.91 1.19 6.51
CA LEU A 77 -0.95 1.39 5.40
C LEU A 77 -0.58 0.09 4.68
N HIS A 78 -1.00 -1.05 5.19
CA HIS A 78 -0.71 -2.36 4.62
C HIS A 78 -1.14 -2.44 3.14
N VAL A 79 -0.21 -2.79 2.24
CA VAL A 79 -0.41 -2.75 0.78
C VAL A 79 -1.60 -3.61 0.32
N LEU A 80 -1.82 -4.77 0.96
CA LEU A 80 -2.95 -5.66 0.66
C LEU A 80 -4.28 -5.26 1.32
N LYS A 81 -4.29 -4.29 2.24
CA LYS A 81 -5.53 -3.88 2.90
C LYS A 81 -6.30 -2.96 1.97
N LYS A 82 -7.57 -3.30 1.70
CA LYS A 82 -8.46 -2.45 0.90
C LYS A 82 -8.59 -1.11 1.62
N LYS A 83 -8.29 -0.01 0.93
CA LYS A 83 -8.71 1.31 1.40
C LYS A 83 -10.23 1.32 1.32
N GLU A 84 -10.88 1.27 2.48
CA GLU A 84 -12.29 1.63 2.60
C GLU A 84 -12.46 3.00 1.93
N ASN A 85 -13.52 3.20 1.14
CA ASN A 85 -13.80 4.49 0.49
C ASN A 85 -14.22 5.52 1.55
N SER A 86 -13.29 5.94 2.40
CA SER A 86 -13.48 7.03 3.34
C SER A 86 -13.16 8.33 2.62
N SER A 87 -14.18 8.91 2.02
CA SER A 87 -14.26 10.22 1.37
C SER A 87 -13.87 11.41 2.27
N ILE A 88 -13.18 11.18 3.40
CA ILE A 88 -13.01 12.15 4.50
C ILE A 88 -11.53 12.48 4.76
N MET A 89 -10.56 11.76 4.18
CA MET A 89 -9.12 12.04 4.38
C MET A 89 -8.46 12.83 3.23
N GLY A 90 -9.19 13.12 2.14
CA GLY A 90 -8.64 13.78 0.95
C GLY A 90 -8.29 15.28 1.12
N SER A 91 -8.69 15.93 2.21
CA SER A 91 -8.61 17.40 2.34
C SER A 91 -7.46 17.92 3.20
N ARG A 92 -6.71 17.07 3.93
CA ARG A 92 -5.73 17.56 4.93
C ARG A 92 -4.25 17.36 4.60
N PHE A 93 -3.91 16.66 3.51
CA PHE A 93 -2.50 16.40 3.15
C PHE A 93 -2.10 16.86 1.74
N SER A 94 -2.76 17.90 1.22
CA SER A 94 -2.51 18.42 -0.13
C SER A 94 -1.83 19.81 -0.19
N SER A 95 -1.20 20.26 0.89
CA SER A 95 -0.59 21.60 0.90
C SER A 95 0.77 21.71 0.16
N GLY A 96 1.19 20.71 -0.64
CA GLY A 96 2.52 20.78 -1.26
C GLY A 96 2.75 20.08 -2.61
N SER A 97 1.78 19.34 -3.17
CA SER A 97 2.03 18.59 -4.42
C SER A 97 0.89 18.59 -5.45
N GLN A 98 -0.24 19.26 -5.18
CA GLN A 98 -1.36 19.31 -6.14
C GLN A 98 -1.05 20.17 -7.38
N VAL A 99 -0.16 21.16 -7.26
CA VAL A 99 0.24 22.04 -8.38
C VAL A 99 1.04 21.29 -9.45
N ALA A 100 1.72 20.19 -9.11
CA ALA A 100 2.50 19.42 -10.08
C ALA A 100 1.64 18.50 -10.96
N ARG A 101 0.43 18.12 -10.51
CA ARG A 101 -0.44 17.17 -11.24
C ARG A 101 -1.38 17.83 -12.24
N SER A 102 -1.80 19.07 -12.00
CA SER A 102 -2.69 19.78 -12.95
C SER A 102 -1.96 20.16 -14.24
N THR A 103 -0.68 20.53 -14.16
CA THR A 103 0.10 20.93 -15.34
C THR A 103 0.47 19.75 -16.23
N LEU A 104 0.67 18.56 -15.67
CA LEU A 104 0.96 17.34 -16.45
C LEU A 104 -0.28 16.77 -17.16
N LYS A 105 -1.49 16.93 -16.60
CA LYS A 105 -2.73 16.55 -17.29
C LYS A 105 -3.04 17.45 -18.49
N SER A 106 -2.69 18.74 -18.45
CA SER A 106 -2.83 19.62 -19.61
C SER A 106 -1.78 19.38 -20.70
N ALA A 107 -0.57 18.90 -20.33
CA ALA A 107 0.50 18.64 -21.30
C ALA A 107 0.37 17.28 -22.01
N MET A 108 -0.27 16.29 -21.36
CA MET A 108 -0.52 14.98 -21.94
C MET A 108 -1.96 14.93 -22.45
N GLY A 109 -2.18 15.36 -23.69
CA GLY A 109 -3.48 15.29 -24.38
C GLY A 109 -3.99 13.85 -24.53
N MET A 110 -4.54 13.31 -23.45
CA MET A 110 -5.25 12.04 -23.42
C MET A 110 -6.71 12.33 -23.11
N THR A 111 -7.51 12.37 -24.17
CA THR A 111 -8.96 12.43 -24.16
C THR A 111 -9.51 11.27 -23.33
N GLU A 112 -10.38 11.60 -22.37
CA GLU A 112 -11.03 10.66 -21.48
C GLU A 112 -11.79 9.58 -22.28
N ALA A 113 -11.32 8.33 -22.19
CA ALA A 113 -12.16 7.18 -22.48
C ALA A 113 -13.20 7.08 -21.37
N SER A 114 -14.43 7.44 -21.72
CA SER A 114 -15.61 7.50 -20.87
C SER A 114 -15.82 6.21 -20.07
N ASN A 115 -16.17 6.41 -18.80
CA ASN A 115 -16.67 5.42 -17.87
C ASN A 115 -17.76 4.54 -18.53
N HIS A 116 -17.45 3.26 -18.76
CA HIS A 116 -18.43 2.21 -19.00
C HIS A 116 -18.07 0.99 -18.15
N SER A 117 -18.35 1.07 -16.86
CA SER A 117 -18.35 -0.09 -15.96
C SER A 117 -19.43 0.02 -14.87
N GLU A 118 -20.59 0.58 -15.23
CA GLU A 118 -21.81 0.60 -14.41
C GLU A 118 -22.98 -0.18 -15.04
N GLU A 119 -22.70 -1.15 -15.94
CA GLU A 119 -23.76 -1.91 -16.63
C GLU A 119 -23.59 -3.43 -16.60
N TYR A 120 -23.04 -3.99 -15.51
CA TYR A 120 -23.01 -5.45 -15.31
C TYR A 120 -23.54 -5.95 -13.95
N SER A 121 -24.15 -5.07 -13.14
CA SER A 121 -24.78 -5.44 -11.86
C SER A 121 -26.32 -5.62 -11.93
N GLY A 122 -26.93 -5.51 -13.11
CA GLY A 122 -28.40 -5.52 -13.28
C GLY A 122 -29.02 -6.79 -13.87
N ALA A 123 -28.24 -7.70 -14.46
CA ALA A 123 -28.78 -8.78 -15.30
C ALA A 123 -28.88 -10.17 -14.62
N ALA A 124 -28.42 -10.34 -13.38
CA ALA A 124 -28.37 -11.66 -12.71
C ALA A 124 -29.57 -11.97 -11.79
N SER A 125 -30.61 -11.13 -11.76
CA SER A 125 -31.75 -11.28 -10.83
C SER A 125 -33.05 -11.79 -11.48
N LYS A 126 -33.11 -12.02 -12.80
CA LYS A 126 -34.34 -12.49 -13.48
C LYS A 126 -34.07 -13.64 -14.45
N SER A 127 -33.46 -14.73 -13.97
CA SER A 127 -33.47 -16.02 -14.70
C SER A 127 -33.13 -17.21 -13.80
N LYS A 128 -33.77 -17.29 -12.61
CA LYS A 128 -33.74 -18.49 -11.74
C LYS A 128 -35.10 -18.69 -11.03
N LYS A 129 -36.17 -18.79 -11.82
CA LYS A 129 -37.50 -19.29 -11.38
C LYS A 129 -38.18 -20.02 -12.54
N LYS A 130 -37.56 -21.11 -13.01
CA LYS A 130 -38.16 -22.14 -13.89
C LYS A 130 -37.11 -23.23 -14.13
N ALA A 131 -36.85 -24.08 -13.14
CA ALA A 131 -35.96 -25.25 -13.31
C ALA A 131 -36.11 -26.32 -12.20
N TRP A 132 -37.23 -26.39 -11.45
CA TRP A 132 -37.40 -27.42 -10.41
C TRP A 132 -38.80 -28.05 -10.30
N GLU A 133 -39.65 -27.92 -11.31
CA GLU A 133 -40.86 -28.75 -11.41
C GLU A 133 -40.64 -29.85 -12.45
N VAL A 134 -40.12 -31.01 -12.00
CA VAL A 134 -40.56 -32.37 -12.36
C VAL A 134 -40.20 -33.29 -11.19
#